data_AF-A0A1H5HA84-F1
#
_entry.id   AF-A0A1H5HA84-F1
#
_cell.length_a   1.000
_cell.length_b   1.000
_cell.length_c   1.000
_cell.angle_alpha   90.00
_cell.angle_beta   90.00
_cell.angle_gamma   90.00
#
_symmetry.space_group_name_H-M   'P 1'
#
loop_
_entity.id
_entity.type
_entity.pdbx_description
1 polymer ?
#
loop_
_entity_poly.entity_id
_entity_poly.type
_entity_poly.pdbx_seq_one_letter_code
_entity_poly.pdbx_strand_id
1 'polypeptide(L)'
;MTSGNDGADGDGVRHAAESLRAALDALPDLAEHLDGAVRARIDATTGAVEAAAAAAPAAEIRRSLLGTAHEIRLLGTHLTATREDTFAEVAHTLTQHADEIDALLRPAPDGAGAAPVVPAPPPVPAPSVQTSALDAAAVQRQLPDAAAQRRAINQVVAQFPPMLQHLARTLLLGHSSHAVERHGHHLRRDHQIARVQWRLDPAGVDGWRLNSDGSAESWRKHGNGPHGVGTAAGNYASPHAVARPLIALLEAAGRTQAALDGYLNGKANGQTVVKLFLHPSDTGITTADLHTVRAPGTDTIAGASMWDDAREGSMAGHGDPPAVREYDTIGQGDRPGSMIMFVRRPNQPWRLVTSYFMDDTKNTMRYTEL
;
A
#
# COMPACT_ATOMS: atom_id res chain seq x y z
N MET A 1 8.21 -23.51 -60.50
CA MET A 1 9.32 -24.01 -59.67
C MET A 1 10.22 -22.81 -59.42
N THR A 2 10.37 -22.23 -58.24
CA THR A 2 10.15 -22.67 -56.86
C THR A 2 9.52 -21.52 -56.05
N SER A 3 8.34 -21.77 -55.48
CA SER A 3 7.80 -20.99 -54.37
C SER A 3 8.62 -21.31 -53.13
N GLY A 4 9.48 -20.38 -52.71
CA GLY A 4 10.35 -20.54 -51.56
C GLY A 4 9.84 -19.73 -50.37
N ASN A 5 9.17 -20.40 -49.44
CA ASN A 5 9.43 -20.31 -48.00
C ASN A 5 9.35 -18.97 -47.22
N ASP A 6 8.49 -18.02 -47.58
CA ASP A 6 8.29 -16.79 -46.78
C ASP A 6 7.29 -16.93 -45.60
N GLY A 7 6.81 -18.14 -45.31
CA GLY A 7 5.74 -18.39 -44.34
C GLY A 7 6.17 -18.91 -42.96
N ALA A 8 7.44 -19.26 -42.76
CA ALA A 8 7.91 -19.93 -41.53
C ALA A 8 8.62 -18.99 -40.54
N ASP A 9 9.26 -17.91 -41.02
CA ASP A 9 10.10 -17.07 -40.17
C ASP A 9 9.28 -16.09 -39.31
N GLY A 10 8.10 -15.66 -39.78
CA GLY A 10 7.21 -14.78 -39.02
C GLY A 10 6.54 -15.45 -37.81
N ASP A 11 6.36 -16.78 -37.85
CA ASP A 11 5.72 -17.53 -36.76
C ASP A 11 6.70 -17.78 -35.60
N GLY A 12 7.99 -18.00 -35.89
CA GLY A 12 9.01 -18.17 -34.85
C GLY A 12 9.27 -16.89 -34.04
N VAL A 13 9.26 -15.73 -34.70
CA VAL A 13 9.47 -14.42 -34.05
C VAL A 13 8.26 -14.00 -33.22
N ARG A 14 7.03 -14.24 -33.70
CA ARG A 14 5.80 -14.03 -32.90
C ARG A 14 5.80 -14.92 -31.65
N HIS A 15 6.17 -16.19 -31.82
CA HIS A 15 6.27 -17.14 -30.71
C HIS A 15 7.29 -16.70 -29.65
N ALA A 16 8.39 -16.04 -30.04
CA ALA A 16 9.36 -15.49 -29.10
C ALA A 16 8.77 -14.36 -28.25
N ALA A 17 8.06 -13.40 -28.85
CA ALA A 17 7.38 -12.33 -28.09
C ALA A 17 6.30 -12.89 -27.15
N GLU A 18 5.52 -13.87 -27.60
CA GLU A 18 4.54 -14.58 -26.76
C GLU A 18 5.21 -15.31 -25.59
N SER A 19 6.37 -15.94 -25.82
CA SER A 19 7.13 -16.64 -24.78
C SER A 19 7.71 -15.68 -23.74
N LEU A 20 8.19 -14.50 -24.16
CA LEU A 20 8.66 -13.46 -23.23
C LEU A 20 7.52 -12.92 -22.36
N ARG A 21 6.32 -12.74 -22.94
CA ARG A 21 5.11 -12.36 -22.19
C ARG A 21 4.66 -13.45 -21.23
N ALA A 22 4.67 -14.71 -21.66
CA ALA A 22 4.36 -15.82 -20.77
C ALA A 22 5.36 -15.92 -19.59
N ALA A 23 6.64 -15.60 -19.83
CA ALA A 23 7.64 -15.52 -18.76
C ALA A 23 7.37 -14.35 -17.81
N LEU A 24 6.98 -13.18 -18.33
CA LEU A 24 6.56 -12.01 -17.54
C LEU A 24 5.35 -12.35 -16.66
N ASP A 25 4.32 -12.97 -17.24
CA ASP A 25 3.09 -13.37 -16.55
C ASP A 25 3.34 -14.41 -15.45
N ALA A 26 4.42 -15.19 -15.54
CA ALA A 26 4.81 -16.19 -14.54
C ALA A 26 5.62 -15.63 -13.36
N LEU A 27 6.16 -14.40 -13.45
CA LEU A 27 7.00 -13.81 -12.40
C LEU A 27 6.28 -13.68 -11.04
N PRO A 28 5.01 -13.25 -10.95
CA PRO A 28 4.32 -13.14 -9.65
C PRO A 28 4.19 -14.48 -8.91
N ASP A 29 3.89 -15.57 -9.62
CA ASP A 29 3.79 -16.91 -9.04
C ASP A 29 5.16 -17.42 -8.57
N LEU A 30 6.21 -17.16 -9.36
CA LEU A 30 7.58 -17.48 -8.97
C LEU A 30 8.02 -16.68 -7.74
N ALA A 31 7.64 -15.41 -7.64
CA ALA A 31 7.93 -14.56 -6.49
C ALA A 31 7.27 -15.11 -5.22
N GLU A 32 5.99 -15.47 -5.28
CA GLU A 32 5.28 -16.05 -4.14
C GLU A 32 5.89 -17.40 -3.72
N HIS A 33 6.27 -18.26 -4.67
CA HIS A 33 6.94 -19.53 -4.37
C HIS A 33 8.29 -19.31 -3.67
N LEU A 34 9.13 -18.42 -4.20
CA LEU A 34 10.44 -18.12 -3.65
C LEU A 34 10.35 -17.49 -2.27
N ASP A 35 9.52 -16.46 -2.10
CA ASP A 35 9.33 -15.79 -0.80
C ASP A 35 8.70 -16.74 0.22
N GLY A 36 7.85 -17.67 -0.20
CA GLY A 36 7.32 -18.75 0.63
C GLY A 36 8.41 -19.71 1.13
N ALA A 37 9.35 -20.10 0.26
CA ALA A 37 10.49 -20.93 0.63
C ALA A 37 11.46 -20.21 1.59
N VAL A 38 11.74 -18.93 1.32
CA VAL A 38 12.54 -18.06 2.21
C VAL A 38 11.88 -17.98 3.58
N ARG A 39 10.58 -17.67 3.64
CA ARG A 39 9.83 -17.60 4.89
C ARG A 39 9.91 -18.90 5.68
N ALA A 40 9.65 -20.05 5.05
CA ALA A 40 9.71 -21.33 5.74
C ALA A 40 11.09 -21.58 6.38
N ARG A 41 12.17 -21.15 5.74
CA ARG A 41 13.52 -21.25 6.29
C ARG A 41 13.77 -20.27 7.43
N ILE A 42 13.30 -19.03 7.30
CA ILE A 42 13.37 -18.01 8.35
C ILE A 42 12.60 -18.50 9.59
N ASP A 43 11.35 -18.93 9.44
CA ASP A 43 10.48 -19.40 10.52
C ASP A 43 11.09 -20.62 11.25
N ALA A 44 11.64 -21.57 10.51
CA ALA A 44 12.32 -22.72 11.12
C ALA A 44 13.55 -22.31 11.93
N THR A 45 14.32 -21.33 11.44
CA THR A 45 15.54 -20.87 12.11
C THR A 45 15.22 -20.02 13.33
N THR A 46 14.32 -19.05 13.19
CA THR A 46 13.89 -18.16 14.28
C THR A 46 13.16 -18.95 15.38
N GLY A 47 12.29 -19.90 15.00
CA GLY A 47 11.64 -20.78 15.97
C GLY A 47 12.60 -21.61 16.81
N ALA A 48 13.70 -22.09 16.22
CA ALA A 48 14.75 -22.79 16.97
C ALA A 48 15.49 -21.86 17.96
N VAL A 49 15.79 -20.62 17.53
CA VAL A 49 16.43 -19.61 18.38
C VAL A 49 15.49 -19.18 19.53
N GLU A 50 14.20 -19.01 19.25
CA GLU A 50 13.20 -18.65 20.24
C GLU A 50 12.94 -19.77 21.25
N ALA A 51 12.94 -21.04 20.81
CA ALA A 51 12.89 -22.18 21.72
C ALA A 51 14.10 -22.21 22.66
N ALA A 52 15.31 -21.91 22.15
CA ALA A 52 16.49 -21.77 22.98
C ALA A 52 16.38 -20.57 23.95
N ALA A 53 15.82 -19.44 23.51
CA ALA A 53 15.59 -18.27 24.35
C ALA A 53 14.60 -18.56 25.50
N ALA A 54 13.56 -19.33 25.23
CA ALA A 54 12.58 -19.76 26.24
C ALA A 54 13.21 -20.66 27.31
N ALA A 55 14.15 -21.54 26.92
CA ALA A 55 14.90 -22.40 27.83
C ALA A 55 16.06 -21.69 28.56
N ALA A 56 16.43 -20.47 28.14
CA ALA A 56 17.57 -19.77 28.69
C ALA A 56 17.35 -19.35 30.16
N PRO A 57 18.30 -19.64 31.07
CA PRO A 57 18.15 -19.37 32.50
C PRO A 57 18.36 -17.89 32.87
N ALA A 58 19.12 -17.15 32.07
CA ALA A 58 19.43 -15.74 32.30
C ALA A 58 18.66 -14.82 31.33
N ALA A 59 18.12 -13.72 31.85
CA ALA A 59 17.35 -12.74 31.07
C ALA A 59 18.17 -12.08 29.95
N GLU A 60 19.47 -11.86 30.17
CA GLU A 60 20.38 -11.30 29.18
C GLU A 60 20.57 -12.24 27.98
N ILE A 61 20.81 -13.53 28.23
CA ILE A 61 20.92 -14.55 27.18
C ILE A 61 19.61 -14.64 26.40
N ARG A 62 18.47 -14.65 27.10
CA ARG A 62 17.15 -14.63 26.45
C ARG A 62 16.98 -13.42 25.53
N ARG A 63 17.33 -12.22 26.01
CA ARG A 63 17.24 -10.98 25.22
C ARG A 63 18.15 -11.04 23.99
N SER A 64 19.38 -11.51 24.15
CA SER A 64 20.32 -11.66 23.04
C SER A 64 19.79 -12.61 21.97
N LEU A 65 19.26 -13.78 22.36
CA LEU A 65 18.68 -14.74 21.42
C LEU A 65 17.45 -14.19 20.69
N LEU A 66 16.55 -13.47 21.39
CA LEU A 66 15.41 -12.82 20.74
C LEU A 66 15.85 -11.71 19.77
N GLY A 67 16.90 -10.97 20.11
CA GLY A 67 17.57 -10.04 19.19
C GLY A 67 18.08 -10.74 17.94
N THR A 68 18.77 -11.87 18.08
CA THR A 68 19.23 -12.68 16.94
C THR A 68 18.08 -13.22 16.09
N ALA A 69 16.98 -13.67 16.70
CA ALA A 69 15.79 -14.10 15.96
C ALA A 69 15.20 -12.93 15.14
N HIS A 70 15.18 -11.73 15.71
CA HIS A 70 14.75 -10.52 15.01
C HIS A 70 15.69 -10.14 13.84
N GLU A 71 17.00 -10.17 14.03
CA GLU A 71 17.97 -9.93 12.95
C GLU A 71 17.78 -10.92 11.78
N ILE A 72 17.51 -12.19 12.07
CA ILE A 72 17.22 -13.19 11.04
C ILE A 72 15.92 -12.84 10.27
N ARG A 73 14.87 -12.35 10.95
CA ARG A 73 13.66 -11.85 10.28
C ARG A 73 13.96 -10.66 9.38
N LEU A 74 14.78 -9.70 9.83
CA LEU A 74 15.21 -8.58 9.00
C LEU A 74 15.98 -9.02 7.75
N LEU A 75 16.83 -10.04 7.85
CA LEU A 75 17.46 -10.64 6.66
C LEU A 75 16.40 -11.20 5.69
N GLY A 76 15.35 -11.84 6.21
CA GLY A 76 14.21 -12.28 5.40
C GLY A 76 13.55 -11.14 4.62
N THR A 77 13.28 -10.00 5.27
CA THR A 77 12.69 -8.82 4.59
C THR A 77 13.64 -8.19 3.57
N HIS A 78 14.95 -8.20 3.81
CA HIS A 78 15.93 -7.73 2.83
C HIS A 78 16.02 -8.65 1.60
N LEU A 79 15.88 -9.97 1.79
CA LEU A 79 15.85 -10.93 0.69
C LEU A 79 14.61 -10.71 -0.20
N THR A 80 13.42 -10.53 0.39
CA THR A 80 12.21 -10.27 -0.41
C THR A 80 12.26 -8.91 -1.10
N ALA A 81 12.79 -7.88 -0.44
CA ALA A 81 13.02 -6.58 -1.06
C ALA A 81 13.97 -6.66 -2.28
N THR A 82 15.10 -7.37 -2.12
CA THR A 82 16.07 -7.57 -3.21
C THR A 82 15.44 -8.34 -4.37
N ARG A 83 14.62 -9.35 -4.05
CA ARG A 83 13.88 -10.11 -5.06
C ARG A 83 12.87 -9.24 -5.81
N GLU A 84 12.15 -8.35 -5.13
CA GLU A 84 11.24 -7.39 -5.78
C GLU A 84 11.97 -6.54 -6.81
N ASP A 85 13.10 -5.96 -6.41
CA ASP A 85 13.89 -5.09 -7.27
C ASP A 85 14.45 -5.85 -8.47
N THR A 86 14.94 -7.08 -8.25
CA THR A 86 15.47 -7.94 -9.32
C THR A 86 14.35 -8.35 -10.29
N PHE A 87 13.17 -8.71 -9.78
CA PHE A 87 12.06 -9.14 -10.62
C PHE A 87 11.48 -7.98 -11.43
N ALA A 88 11.47 -6.76 -10.87
CA ALA A 88 11.09 -5.55 -11.60
C ALA A 88 12.08 -5.26 -12.76
N GLU A 89 13.39 -5.42 -12.54
CA GLU A 89 14.41 -5.29 -13.59
C GLU A 89 14.26 -6.34 -14.70
N VAL A 90 14.00 -7.59 -14.32
CA VAL A 90 13.73 -8.68 -15.27
C VAL A 90 12.44 -8.40 -16.07
N ALA A 91 11.36 -8.00 -15.39
CA ALA A 91 10.08 -7.66 -16.02
C ALA A 91 10.23 -6.54 -17.05
N HIS A 92 10.99 -5.49 -16.71
CA HIS A 92 11.32 -4.39 -17.61
C HIS A 92 12.06 -4.90 -18.86
N THR A 93 13.08 -5.72 -18.67
CA THR A 93 13.89 -6.28 -19.77
C THR A 93 13.05 -7.18 -20.69
N LEU A 94 12.23 -8.07 -20.12
CA LEU A 94 11.34 -8.95 -20.88
C LEU A 94 10.32 -8.15 -21.70
N THR A 95 9.72 -7.11 -21.11
CA THR A 95 8.75 -6.23 -21.77
C THR A 95 9.41 -5.48 -22.93
N GLN A 96 10.58 -4.89 -22.69
CA GLN A 96 11.31 -4.16 -23.72
C GLN A 96 11.61 -5.04 -24.93
N HIS A 97 12.10 -6.26 -24.72
CA HIS A 97 12.39 -7.18 -25.83
C HIS A 97 11.13 -7.68 -26.53
N ALA A 98 10.04 -7.91 -25.82
CA ALA A 98 8.75 -8.25 -26.44
C ALA A 98 8.23 -7.11 -27.35
N ASP A 99 8.34 -5.86 -26.88
CA ASP A 99 7.91 -4.68 -27.64
C ASP A 99 8.80 -4.38 -28.85
N GLU A 100 10.12 -4.60 -28.72
CA GLU A 100 11.08 -4.52 -29.83
C GLU A 100 10.74 -5.54 -30.93
N ILE A 101 10.44 -6.79 -30.54
CA ILE A 101 10.03 -7.83 -31.48
C ILE A 101 8.72 -7.43 -32.18
N ASP A 102 7.72 -6.97 -31.45
CA ASP A 102 6.43 -6.54 -32.02
C ASP A 102 6.58 -5.33 -32.94
N ALA A 103 7.49 -4.40 -32.63
CA ALA A 103 7.81 -3.27 -33.49
C ALA A 103 8.43 -3.71 -34.82
N LEU A 104 9.30 -4.73 -34.81
CA LEU A 104 9.89 -5.33 -36.01
C LEU A 104 8.86 -6.09 -36.85
N LEU A 105 7.86 -6.71 -36.21
CA LEU A 105 6.79 -7.44 -36.88
C LEU A 105 5.68 -6.53 -37.45
N ARG A 106 5.62 -5.25 -37.07
CA ARG A 106 4.61 -4.33 -37.59
C ARG A 106 4.86 -4.02 -39.07
N PRO A 107 3.83 -4.12 -39.94
CA PRO A 107 3.96 -3.72 -41.34
C PRO A 107 4.39 -2.26 -41.43
N ALA A 108 5.51 -1.98 -42.11
CA ALA A 108 5.97 -0.62 -42.32
C ALA A 108 4.94 0.14 -43.19
N PRO A 109 4.41 1.30 -42.76
CA PRO A 109 3.66 2.16 -43.66
C PRO A 109 4.60 2.63 -44.78
N ASP A 110 4.16 2.47 -46.03
CA ASP A 110 4.87 2.75 -47.29
C ASP A 110 6.10 3.67 -47.15
N GLY A 111 7.28 3.07 -47.01
CA GLY A 111 8.59 3.76 -47.08
C GLY A 111 9.12 4.39 -45.79
N ALA A 112 8.41 4.33 -44.67
CA ALA A 112 8.93 4.75 -43.37
C ALA A 112 9.43 3.52 -42.59
N GLY A 113 10.75 3.38 -42.44
CA GLY A 113 11.33 2.36 -41.56
C GLY A 113 10.79 2.48 -40.13
N ALA A 114 10.64 1.36 -39.43
CA ALA A 114 10.22 1.36 -38.03
C ALA A 114 11.14 2.29 -37.22
N ALA A 115 10.56 3.23 -36.47
CA ALA A 115 11.33 4.08 -35.58
C ALA A 115 12.05 3.19 -34.56
N PRO A 116 13.37 3.37 -34.33
CA PRO A 116 14.09 2.57 -33.36
C PRO A 116 13.47 2.77 -31.98
N VAL A 117 13.13 1.66 -31.32
CA VAL A 117 12.77 1.67 -29.90
C VAL A 117 14.06 2.00 -29.15
N VAL A 118 14.08 3.15 -28.48
CA VAL A 118 15.22 3.53 -27.62
C VAL A 118 14.99 2.88 -26.26
N PRO A 119 15.87 1.98 -25.80
CA PRO A 119 15.77 1.37 -24.48
C PRO A 119 15.76 2.46 -23.40
N ALA A 120 14.71 2.49 -22.58
CA ALA A 120 14.78 3.19 -21.31
C ALA A 120 15.49 2.27 -20.31
N PRO A 121 16.40 2.77 -19.46
CA PRO A 121 16.93 1.96 -18.36
C PRO A 121 15.80 1.56 -17.41
N PRO A 122 15.92 0.41 -16.72
CA PRO A 122 14.94 0.03 -15.71
C PRO A 122 14.87 1.11 -14.62
N PRO A 123 13.69 1.37 -14.06
CA PRO A 123 13.54 2.35 -13.00
C PRO A 123 14.34 1.91 -11.77
N VAL A 124 15.21 2.80 -11.27
CA VAL A 124 15.94 2.56 -10.03
C VAL A 124 14.96 2.67 -8.86
N PRO A 125 14.89 1.66 -7.96
CA PRO A 125 14.01 1.73 -6.80
C PRO A 125 14.35 2.93 -5.90
N ALA A 126 13.32 3.52 -5.29
CA ALA A 126 13.52 4.58 -4.31
C ALA A 126 14.34 4.07 -3.11
N PRO A 127 15.19 4.92 -2.50
CA PRO A 127 16.02 4.51 -1.38
C PRO A 127 15.16 4.10 -0.18
N SER A 128 15.56 2.99 0.44
CA SER A 128 14.96 2.50 1.69
C SER A 128 15.24 3.44 2.86
N VAL A 129 14.25 3.57 3.74
CA VAL A 129 14.30 4.36 4.97
C VAL A 129 14.01 3.47 6.17
N GLN A 130 14.86 3.57 7.18
CA GLN A 130 14.67 2.98 8.50
C GLN A 130 14.72 4.10 9.54
N THR A 131 13.84 4.01 10.53
CA THR A 131 13.75 4.99 11.62
C THR A 131 13.91 4.28 12.96
N SER A 132 14.38 4.96 13.99
CA SER A 132 14.40 4.41 15.34
C SER A 132 13.06 4.64 16.05
N ALA A 133 12.83 3.93 17.16
CA ALA A 133 11.67 4.20 18.02
C ALA A 133 11.73 5.62 18.63
N LEU A 134 12.94 6.18 18.80
CA LEU A 134 13.16 7.57 19.24
C LEU A 134 12.72 8.57 18.16
N ASP A 135 12.95 8.26 16.89
CA ASP A 135 12.46 9.08 15.78
C ASP A 135 10.93 9.06 15.76
N ALA A 136 10.31 7.89 15.93
CA ALA A 136 8.85 7.78 16.04
C ALA A 136 8.30 8.58 17.24
N ALA A 137 8.98 8.55 18.38
CA ALA A 137 8.62 9.37 19.54
C ALA A 137 8.78 10.88 19.26
N ALA A 138 9.77 11.28 18.45
CA ALA A 138 9.94 12.66 18.00
C ALA A 138 8.82 13.09 17.05
N VAL A 139 8.40 12.19 16.14
CA VAL A 139 7.26 12.40 15.25
C VAL A 139 5.96 12.52 16.04
N GLN A 140 5.76 11.69 17.08
CA GLN A 140 4.57 11.75 17.94
C GLN A 140 4.35 13.14 18.54
N ARG A 141 5.42 13.82 18.96
CA ARG A 141 5.34 15.19 19.51
C ARG A 141 4.94 16.26 18.50
N GLN A 142 5.02 15.93 17.21
CA GLN A 142 4.73 16.83 16.09
C GLN A 142 3.41 16.48 15.38
N LEU A 143 2.65 15.51 15.90
CA LEU A 143 1.37 15.15 15.32
C LEU A 143 0.41 16.35 15.31
N PRO A 144 -0.42 16.49 14.27
CA PRO A 144 -1.41 17.56 14.22
C PRO A 144 -2.37 17.48 15.40
N ASP A 145 -2.54 18.59 16.12
CA ASP A 145 -3.55 18.70 17.16
C ASP A 145 -4.98 18.75 16.58
N ALA A 146 -5.98 18.67 17.45
CA ALA A 146 -7.39 18.72 17.04
C ALA A 146 -7.76 20.00 16.27
N ALA A 147 -7.09 21.12 16.56
CA ALA A 147 -7.33 22.38 15.86
C ALA A 147 -6.75 22.35 14.43
N ALA A 148 -5.56 21.78 14.25
CA ALA A 148 -4.94 21.56 12.95
C ALA A 148 -5.76 20.58 12.10
N GLN A 149 -6.21 19.47 12.69
CA GLN A 149 -7.11 18.51 12.04
C GLN A 149 -8.41 19.18 11.59
N ARG A 150 -9.03 19.99 12.47
CA ARG A 150 -10.25 20.74 12.12
C ARG A 150 -10.02 21.74 10.98
N ARG A 151 -8.87 22.44 10.96
CA ARG A 151 -8.50 23.33 9.85
C ARG A 151 -8.32 22.54 8.55
N ALA A 152 -7.65 21.40 8.59
CA ALA A 152 -7.47 20.53 7.42
C ALA A 152 -8.82 20.04 6.87
N ILE A 153 -9.74 19.59 7.74
CA ILE A 153 -11.09 19.18 7.33
C ILE A 153 -11.83 20.35 6.66
N ASN A 154 -11.77 21.56 7.23
CA ASN A 154 -12.41 22.73 6.65
C ASN A 154 -11.84 23.10 5.27
N GLN A 155 -10.51 22.96 5.08
CA GLN A 155 -9.87 23.17 3.78
C GLN A 155 -10.35 22.18 2.72
N VAL A 156 -10.55 20.91 3.12
CA VAL A 156 -11.10 19.86 2.26
C VAL A 156 -12.56 20.15 1.92
N VAL A 157 -13.41 20.49 2.91
CA VAL A 157 -14.81 20.86 2.69
C VAL A 157 -14.95 22.03 1.72
N ALA A 158 -14.03 23.01 1.76
CA ALA A 158 -14.05 24.15 0.85
C ALA A 158 -13.85 23.77 -0.63
N GLN A 159 -13.29 22.59 -0.92
CA GLN A 159 -13.11 22.08 -2.28
C GLN A 159 -14.39 21.45 -2.85
N PHE A 160 -15.39 21.15 -2.02
CA PHE A 160 -16.65 20.59 -2.50
C PHE A 160 -17.48 21.68 -3.19
N PRO A 161 -18.23 21.32 -4.26
CA PRO A 161 -19.27 22.17 -4.81
C PRO A 161 -20.19 22.71 -3.71
N PRO A 162 -20.65 23.99 -3.75
CA PRO A 162 -21.40 24.61 -2.65
C PRO A 162 -22.57 23.78 -2.13
N MET A 163 -23.28 23.10 -3.02
CA MET A 163 -24.42 22.23 -2.67
C MET A 163 -24.03 20.99 -1.85
N LEU A 164 -22.78 20.52 -1.96
CA LEU A 164 -22.28 19.33 -1.25
C LEU A 164 -21.56 19.68 0.06
N GLN A 165 -21.16 20.95 0.28
CA GLN A 165 -20.33 21.32 1.43
C GLN A 165 -20.95 20.98 2.78
N HIS A 166 -22.28 21.11 2.92
CA HIS A 166 -22.96 20.74 4.15
C HIS A 166 -22.86 19.23 4.43
N LEU A 167 -23.14 18.40 3.43
CA LEU A 167 -23.04 16.94 3.55
C LEU A 167 -21.59 16.50 3.81
N ALA A 168 -20.64 17.03 3.04
CA ALA A 168 -19.21 16.77 3.22
C ALA A 168 -18.74 17.13 4.63
N ARG A 169 -19.16 18.29 5.15
CA ARG A 169 -18.86 18.70 6.53
C ARG A 169 -19.43 17.72 7.55
N THR A 170 -20.67 17.28 7.40
CA THR A 170 -21.31 16.31 8.28
C THR A 170 -20.57 14.97 8.28
N LEU A 171 -20.16 14.48 7.11
CA LEU A 171 -19.43 13.22 6.98
C LEU A 171 -18.01 13.32 7.56
N LEU A 172 -17.27 14.37 7.20
CA LEU A 172 -15.86 14.53 7.57
C LEU A 172 -15.65 14.92 9.04
N LEU A 173 -16.60 15.64 9.65
CA LEU A 173 -16.58 15.95 11.10
C LEU A 173 -17.30 14.90 11.95
N GLY A 174 -17.85 13.85 11.34
CA GLY A 174 -18.50 12.77 12.07
C GLY A 174 -17.48 12.05 12.95
N HIS A 175 -17.87 11.73 14.19
CA HIS A 175 -17.02 11.06 15.19
C HIS A 175 -16.39 9.73 14.76
N SER A 176 -16.89 9.12 13.67
CA SER A 176 -16.38 7.86 13.13
C SER A 176 -15.35 8.08 12.02
N SER A 177 -15.25 9.30 11.49
CA SER A 177 -14.46 9.60 10.30
C SER A 177 -13.03 9.97 10.68
N HIS A 178 -12.08 9.23 10.11
CA HIS A 178 -10.65 9.50 10.19
C HIS A 178 -10.03 9.70 8.80
N ALA A 179 -10.85 10.00 7.79
CA ALA A 179 -10.43 10.16 6.40
C ALA A 179 -9.35 11.25 6.25
N VAL A 180 -9.59 12.43 6.81
CA VAL A 180 -8.61 13.54 6.76
C VAL A 180 -7.52 13.34 7.82
N GLU A 181 -7.89 12.91 9.02
CA GLU A 181 -6.96 12.81 10.16
C GLU A 181 -5.84 11.79 9.92
N ARG A 182 -6.12 10.70 9.19
CA ARG A 182 -5.13 9.65 8.89
C ARG A 182 -4.56 9.69 7.49
N HIS A 183 -5.20 10.38 6.55
CA HIS A 183 -4.83 10.34 5.12
C HIS A 183 -4.86 11.73 4.45
N GLY A 184 -5.06 12.81 5.20
CA GLY A 184 -5.18 14.16 4.66
C GLY A 184 -3.86 14.83 4.33
N HIS A 185 -3.95 15.91 3.55
CA HIS A 185 -2.83 16.71 3.01
C HIS A 185 -1.96 17.44 4.01
N HIS A 186 -2.42 17.55 5.26
CA HIS A 186 -1.67 18.18 6.33
C HIS A 186 -0.67 17.21 7.00
N LEU A 187 -0.70 15.93 6.63
CA LEU A 187 0.25 14.93 7.10
C LEU A 187 1.54 15.01 6.29
N ARG A 188 2.64 14.71 6.96
CA ARG A 188 3.98 14.73 6.39
C ARG A 188 4.46 13.30 6.12
N ARG A 189 5.55 13.20 5.35
CA ARG A 189 6.24 11.94 5.04
C ARG A 189 6.61 11.14 6.29
N ASP A 190 7.19 11.80 7.28
CA ASP A 190 7.60 11.18 8.56
C ASP A 190 6.41 10.59 9.33
N HIS A 191 5.22 11.19 9.23
CA HIS A 191 4.00 10.63 9.83
C HIS A 191 3.63 9.27 9.23
N GLN A 192 3.72 9.12 7.90
CA GLN A 192 3.38 7.84 7.24
C GLN A 192 4.47 6.79 7.45
N ILE A 193 5.75 7.17 7.48
CA ILE A 193 6.85 6.26 7.81
C ILE A 193 6.68 5.71 9.24
N ALA A 194 6.47 6.59 10.23
CA ALA A 194 6.26 6.18 11.61
C ALA A 194 4.97 5.36 11.78
N ARG A 195 3.93 5.66 11.00
CA ARG A 195 2.70 4.87 10.99
C ARG A 195 2.95 3.44 10.52
N VAL A 196 3.65 3.25 9.41
CA VAL A 196 3.93 1.91 8.87
C VAL A 196 4.88 1.14 9.81
N GLN A 197 6.07 1.69 10.07
CA GLN A 197 7.13 1.02 10.84
C GLN A 197 6.79 0.84 12.31
N TRP A 198 6.13 1.82 12.94
CA TRP A 198 5.95 1.84 14.40
C TRP A 198 4.49 1.82 14.84
N ARG A 199 3.53 1.65 13.91
CA ARG A 199 2.09 1.67 14.22
C ARG A 199 1.63 2.96 14.92
N LEU A 200 2.32 4.07 14.70
CA LEU A 200 1.94 5.39 15.24
C LEU A 200 0.69 5.91 14.51
N ASP A 201 -0.40 6.17 15.24
CA ASP A 201 -1.61 6.74 14.63
C ASP A 201 -1.47 8.27 14.43
N PRO A 202 -1.41 8.77 13.18
CA PRO A 202 -1.27 10.20 12.92
C PRO A 202 -2.49 11.03 13.36
N ALA A 203 -3.65 10.40 13.59
CA ALA A 203 -4.81 11.07 14.15
C ALA A 203 -4.69 11.35 15.65
N GLY A 204 -3.75 10.69 16.35
CA GLY A 204 -3.63 10.77 17.81
C GLY A 204 -4.82 10.18 18.57
N VAL A 205 -5.66 9.38 17.89
CA VAL A 205 -6.84 8.75 18.49
C VAL A 205 -6.43 7.44 19.15
N ASP A 206 -5.74 6.59 18.40
CA ASP A 206 -5.11 5.38 18.93
C ASP A 206 -3.79 5.76 19.62
N GLY A 207 -3.47 5.04 20.68
CA GLY A 207 -2.32 5.36 21.51
C GLY A 207 -1.04 4.71 21.01
N TRP A 208 0.07 5.38 21.32
CA TRP A 208 1.42 4.89 21.07
C TRP A 208 2.34 5.37 22.19
N ARG A 209 3.32 4.56 22.59
CA ARG A 209 4.37 4.99 23.54
C ARG A 209 5.69 4.27 23.30
N LEU A 210 6.77 4.97 23.60
CA LEU A 210 8.10 4.39 23.77
C LEU A 210 8.31 4.03 25.25
N ASN A 211 8.69 2.79 25.51
CA ASN A 211 9.03 2.28 26.83
C ASN A 211 10.51 2.55 27.17
N SER A 212 10.86 2.48 28.46
CA SER A 212 12.24 2.75 28.92
C SER A 212 13.26 1.69 28.52
N ASP A 213 12.80 0.50 28.12
CA ASP A 213 13.64 -0.58 27.62
C ASP A 213 13.87 -0.53 26.10
N GLY A 214 13.35 0.51 25.43
CA GLY A 214 13.47 0.70 23.98
C GLY A 214 12.35 0.03 23.17
N SER A 215 11.48 -0.76 23.79
CA SER A 215 10.28 -1.29 23.12
C SER A 215 9.25 -0.18 22.87
N ALA A 216 8.39 -0.36 21.88
CA ALA A 216 7.27 0.51 21.58
C ALA A 216 5.96 -0.27 21.68
N GLU A 217 4.92 0.40 22.15
CA GLU A 217 3.58 -0.16 22.22
C GLU A 217 2.60 0.73 21.46
N SER A 218 1.63 0.11 20.78
CA SER A 218 0.47 0.78 20.23
C SER A 218 -0.81 0.09 20.67
N TRP A 219 -1.90 0.84 20.80
CA TRP A 219 -3.20 0.29 21.20
C TRP A 219 -4.36 1.07 20.60
N ARG A 220 -5.47 0.37 20.33
CA ARG A 220 -6.69 1.02 19.87
C ARG A 220 -7.45 1.63 21.03
N LYS A 221 -7.87 2.90 20.92
CA LYS A 221 -8.66 3.56 21.98
C LYS A 221 -10.03 2.92 22.19
N HIS A 222 -10.61 2.38 21.12
CA HIS A 222 -11.95 1.80 21.11
C HIS A 222 -11.96 0.34 20.64
N GLY A 223 -10.93 -0.44 20.99
CA GLY A 223 -10.84 -1.85 20.65
C GLY A 223 -9.74 -2.58 21.41
N ASN A 224 -9.51 -3.84 21.04
CA ASN A 224 -8.44 -4.66 21.59
C ASN A 224 -7.26 -4.70 20.61
N GLY A 225 -6.06 -4.75 21.16
CA GLY A 225 -4.82 -4.91 20.39
C GLY A 225 -4.28 -3.63 19.76
N PRO A 226 -3.23 -3.79 18.92
CA PRO A 226 -2.46 -2.67 18.38
C PRO A 226 -3.21 -1.88 17.31
N HIS A 227 -2.72 -0.66 17.04
CA HIS A 227 -3.21 0.15 15.92
C HIS A 227 -3.07 -0.63 14.61
N GLY A 228 -4.15 -0.69 13.83
CA GLY A 228 -4.22 -1.46 12.59
C GLY A 228 -3.65 -0.69 11.41
N VAL A 229 -2.45 -1.06 11.00
CA VAL A 229 -1.81 -0.56 9.77
C VAL A 229 -1.01 -1.69 9.12
N GLY A 230 -1.20 -1.86 7.81
CA GLY A 230 -0.48 -2.84 7.00
C GLY A 230 0.94 -2.41 6.65
N THR A 231 1.44 -2.96 5.55
CA THR A 231 2.79 -2.74 5.01
C THR A 231 2.92 -1.47 4.16
N ALA A 232 1.81 -0.75 3.97
CA ALA A 232 1.77 0.50 3.23
C ALA A 232 0.90 1.54 3.95
N ALA A 233 1.25 2.81 3.77
CA ALA A 233 0.40 3.92 4.15
C ALA A 233 0.64 5.12 3.24
N GLY A 234 -0.30 6.04 3.23
CA GLY A 234 -0.19 7.25 2.45
C GLY A 234 -1.18 8.32 2.85
N ASN A 235 -0.93 9.51 2.31
CA ASN A 235 -1.80 10.66 2.39
C ASN A 235 -1.93 11.32 1.02
N TYR A 236 -3.04 12.02 0.83
CA TYR A 236 -3.20 12.92 -0.31
C TYR A 236 -2.26 14.12 -0.16
N ALA A 237 -1.84 14.74 -1.26
CA ALA A 237 -0.91 15.86 -1.28
C ALA A 237 -1.60 17.23 -1.16
N SER A 238 -2.92 17.31 -1.39
CA SER A 238 -3.68 18.57 -1.35
C SER A 238 -5.11 18.40 -0.84
N PRO A 239 -5.76 19.47 -0.33
CA PRO A 239 -7.17 19.39 0.05
C PRO A 239 -8.08 18.94 -1.10
N HIS A 240 -7.76 19.36 -2.33
CA HIS A 240 -8.49 19.01 -3.53
C HIS A 240 -8.38 17.52 -3.83
N ALA A 241 -7.19 16.94 -3.69
CA ALA A 241 -6.97 15.50 -3.84
C ALA A 241 -7.79 14.67 -2.85
N VAL A 242 -7.86 15.09 -1.57
CA VAL A 242 -8.72 14.43 -0.56
C VAL A 242 -10.20 14.49 -0.94
N ALA A 243 -10.66 15.61 -1.52
CA ALA A 243 -12.07 15.84 -1.80
C ALA A 243 -12.57 15.02 -3.00
N ARG A 244 -11.75 14.83 -4.05
CA ARG A 244 -12.16 14.21 -5.33
C ARG A 244 -12.87 12.86 -5.19
N PRO A 245 -12.35 11.86 -4.45
CA PRO A 245 -13.03 10.58 -4.31
C PRO A 245 -14.40 10.69 -3.63
N LEU A 246 -14.52 11.58 -2.64
CA LEU A 246 -15.78 11.82 -1.96
C LEU A 246 -16.77 12.60 -2.84
N ILE A 247 -16.30 13.54 -3.65
CA ILE A 247 -17.15 14.25 -4.63
C ILE A 247 -17.72 13.25 -5.63
N ALA A 248 -16.88 12.42 -6.25
CA ALA A 248 -17.31 11.40 -7.22
C ALA A 248 -18.39 10.48 -6.63
N LEU A 249 -18.18 9.98 -5.41
CA LEU A 249 -19.18 9.18 -4.70
C LEU A 249 -20.48 9.96 -4.44
N LEU A 250 -20.40 11.18 -3.90
CA LEU A 250 -21.59 11.95 -3.55
C LEU A 250 -22.40 12.36 -4.79
N GLU A 251 -21.74 12.57 -5.93
CA GLU A 251 -22.41 12.81 -7.21
C GLU A 251 -23.15 11.57 -7.71
N ALA A 252 -22.50 10.40 -7.68
CA ALA A 252 -23.13 9.13 -8.02
C ALA A 252 -24.30 8.76 -7.09
N ALA A 253 -24.20 9.13 -5.81
CA ALA A 253 -25.19 8.81 -4.79
C ALA A 253 -26.35 9.83 -4.67
N GLY A 254 -26.42 10.85 -5.54
CA GLY A 254 -27.55 11.78 -5.56
C GLY A 254 -27.47 12.95 -4.56
N ARG A 255 -26.28 13.30 -4.07
CA ARG A 255 -25.91 14.60 -3.46
C ARG A 255 -26.57 14.96 -2.11
N THR A 256 -27.41 14.10 -1.54
CA THR A 256 -28.06 14.32 -0.23
C THR A 256 -27.77 13.16 0.72
N GLN A 257 -27.89 13.38 2.03
CA GLN A 257 -27.72 12.30 3.02
C GLN A 257 -28.70 11.15 2.77
N ALA A 258 -29.98 11.45 2.48
CA ALA A 258 -30.99 10.43 2.23
C ALA A 258 -30.70 9.61 0.96
N ALA A 259 -30.21 10.27 -0.11
CA ALA A 259 -29.83 9.59 -1.34
C ALA A 259 -28.56 8.74 -1.15
N LEU A 260 -27.57 9.25 -0.40
CA LEU A 260 -26.40 8.47 0.02
C LEU A 260 -26.79 7.24 0.84
N ASP A 261 -27.70 7.40 1.81
CA ASP A 261 -28.17 6.29 2.62
C ASP A 261 -28.90 5.24 1.76
N GLY A 262 -29.74 5.68 0.82
CA GLY A 262 -30.41 4.80 -0.15
C GLY A 262 -29.43 4.04 -1.04
N TYR A 263 -28.44 4.75 -1.59
CA TYR A 263 -27.37 4.16 -2.40
C TYR A 263 -26.58 3.10 -1.62
N LEU A 264 -26.10 3.44 -0.41
CA LEU A 264 -25.34 2.53 0.44
C LEU A 264 -26.18 1.34 0.92
N ASN A 265 -27.47 1.52 1.21
CA ASN A 265 -28.37 0.40 1.53
C ASN A 265 -28.47 -0.60 0.37
N GLY A 266 -28.54 -0.10 -0.88
CA GLY A 266 -28.56 -0.94 -2.08
C GLY A 266 -27.25 -1.72 -2.27
N LYS A 267 -26.10 -1.10 -1.99
CA LYS A 267 -24.78 -1.76 -2.11
C LYS A 267 -24.46 -2.70 -0.94
N ALA A 268 -24.99 -2.43 0.26
CA ALA A 268 -24.64 -3.16 1.48
C ALA A 268 -25.17 -4.61 1.51
N ASN A 269 -26.21 -4.96 0.74
CA ASN A 269 -26.80 -6.30 0.75
C ASN A 269 -27.08 -6.85 2.17
N GLY A 270 -27.59 -6.00 3.07
CA GLY A 270 -27.89 -6.33 4.46
C GLY A 270 -26.73 -6.18 5.45
N GLN A 271 -25.52 -5.87 4.99
CA GLN A 271 -24.36 -5.62 5.85
C GLN A 271 -24.42 -4.23 6.51
N THR A 272 -23.68 -4.06 7.59
CA THR A 272 -23.55 -2.78 8.34
C THR A 272 -22.25 -2.04 8.04
N VAL A 273 -21.42 -2.59 7.14
CA VAL A 273 -20.17 -2.01 6.67
C VAL A 273 -20.17 -2.09 5.15
N VAL A 274 -19.86 -0.98 4.49
CA VAL A 274 -19.67 -0.94 3.04
C VAL A 274 -18.28 -0.40 2.75
N LYS A 275 -17.59 -1.08 1.84
CA LYS A 275 -16.31 -0.66 1.27
C LYS A 275 -16.54 -0.36 -0.21
N LEU A 276 -16.31 0.87 -0.61
CA LEU A 276 -16.42 1.33 -1.99
C LEU A 276 -15.02 1.56 -2.54
N PHE A 277 -14.76 1.04 -3.74
CA PHE A 277 -13.50 1.25 -4.44
C PHE A 277 -13.74 2.08 -5.69
N LEU A 278 -12.94 3.14 -5.85
CA LEU A 278 -13.01 4.04 -7.00
C LEU A 278 -11.66 4.05 -7.70
N HIS A 279 -11.66 3.86 -9.01
CA HIS A 279 -10.44 3.89 -9.80
C HIS A 279 -9.90 5.33 -9.96
N PRO A 280 -8.62 5.50 -10.33
CA PRO A 280 -8.07 6.79 -10.71
C PRO A 280 -8.87 7.48 -11.81
N SER A 281 -9.43 6.72 -12.76
CA SER A 281 -10.30 7.24 -13.82
C SER A 281 -11.58 7.91 -13.30
N ASP A 282 -12.14 7.41 -12.20
CA ASP A 282 -13.41 7.89 -11.64
C ASP A 282 -13.20 9.14 -10.78
N THR A 283 -12.01 9.27 -10.22
CA THR A 283 -11.65 10.31 -9.25
C THR A 283 -10.74 11.38 -9.83
N GLY A 284 -10.11 11.12 -10.97
CA GLY A 284 -9.08 11.95 -11.57
C GLY A 284 -7.79 12.05 -10.75
N ILE A 285 -7.59 11.19 -9.75
CA ILE A 285 -6.37 11.16 -8.91
C ILE A 285 -5.16 10.75 -9.76
N THR A 286 -4.04 11.46 -9.60
CA THR A 286 -2.77 11.23 -10.31
C THR A 286 -1.61 11.02 -9.33
N THR A 287 -0.42 10.66 -9.84
CA THR A 287 0.76 10.37 -9.03
C THR A 287 1.16 11.57 -8.14
N ALA A 288 1.01 12.79 -8.66
CA ALA A 288 1.30 14.04 -7.95
C ALA A 288 0.34 14.35 -6.79
N ASP A 289 -0.78 13.64 -6.70
CA ASP A 289 -1.82 13.87 -5.70
C ASP A 289 -1.63 13.04 -4.43
N LEU A 290 -0.62 12.18 -4.40
CA LEU A 290 -0.40 11.21 -3.34
C LEU A 290 1.04 11.25 -2.87
N HIS A 291 1.21 10.97 -1.60
CA HIS A 291 2.47 10.51 -1.05
C HIS A 291 2.20 9.18 -0.36
N THR A 292 2.84 8.11 -0.82
CA THR A 292 2.72 6.79 -0.19
C THR A 292 4.09 6.21 0.09
N VAL A 293 4.14 5.41 1.15
CA VAL A 293 5.29 4.59 1.50
C VAL A 293 4.84 3.15 1.59
N ARG A 294 5.69 2.24 1.10
CA ARG A 294 5.47 0.79 1.11
C ARG A 294 6.71 0.09 1.62
N ALA A 295 6.51 -0.96 2.39
CA ALA A 295 7.55 -1.94 2.67
C ALA A 295 7.98 -2.64 1.37
N PRO A 296 9.27 -2.63 1.01
CA PRO A 296 9.74 -3.41 -0.12
C PRO A 296 9.63 -4.92 0.20
N GLY A 297 9.39 -5.72 -0.83
CA GLY A 297 9.22 -7.16 -0.75
C GLY A 297 7.88 -7.61 -0.17
N THR A 298 6.86 -6.74 -0.14
CA THR A 298 5.52 -7.08 0.39
C THR A 298 4.43 -7.18 -0.69
N ASP A 299 4.84 -7.30 -1.94
CA ASP A 299 4.04 -7.73 -3.09
C ASP A 299 3.58 -9.22 -2.96
N THR A 300 4.29 -10.03 -2.17
CA THR A 300 3.92 -11.41 -1.83
C THR A 300 3.26 -11.54 -0.45
N ILE A 301 2.43 -12.57 -0.24
CA ILE A 301 1.82 -12.81 1.09
C ILE A 301 2.91 -13.22 2.09
N ALA A 302 3.83 -14.08 1.65
CA ALA A 302 4.96 -14.50 2.47
C ALA A 302 5.85 -13.32 2.89
N GLY A 303 6.18 -12.43 1.94
CA GLY A 303 6.98 -11.24 2.20
C GLY A 303 6.29 -10.24 3.13
N ALA A 304 4.98 -9.97 2.92
CA ALA A 304 4.20 -9.12 3.81
C ALA A 304 4.18 -9.65 5.26
N SER A 305 4.00 -10.96 5.44
CA SER A 305 4.01 -11.57 6.77
C SER A 305 5.38 -11.51 7.44
N MET A 306 6.47 -11.79 6.70
CA MET A 306 7.82 -11.67 7.26
C MET A 306 8.11 -10.24 7.70
N TRP A 307 7.64 -9.25 6.93
CA TRP A 307 7.76 -7.84 7.29
C TRP A 307 6.97 -7.49 8.55
N ASP A 308 5.74 -7.99 8.68
CA ASP A 308 4.94 -7.80 9.89
C ASP A 308 5.60 -8.43 11.12
N ASP A 309 6.13 -9.64 11.01
CA ASP A 309 6.83 -10.33 12.10
C ASP A 309 8.11 -9.57 12.53
N ALA A 310 8.87 -9.06 11.56
CA ALA A 310 10.04 -8.21 11.84
C ALA A 310 9.63 -6.90 12.52
N ARG A 311 8.55 -6.25 12.07
CA ARG A 311 8.01 -5.06 12.73
C ARG A 311 7.62 -5.36 14.18
N GLU A 312 7.01 -6.50 14.45
CA GLU A 312 6.64 -6.90 15.81
C GLU A 312 7.86 -7.15 16.71
N GLY A 313 8.93 -7.78 16.20
CA GLY A 313 10.20 -7.89 16.91
C GLY A 313 10.80 -6.52 17.25
N SER A 314 10.72 -5.57 16.33
CA SER A 314 11.21 -4.20 16.53
C SER A 314 10.40 -3.44 17.58
N MET A 315 9.07 -3.55 17.52
CA MET A 315 8.17 -3.02 18.55
C MET A 315 8.43 -3.66 19.92
N ALA A 316 8.83 -4.93 19.98
CA ALA A 316 9.23 -5.59 21.23
C ALA A 316 10.63 -5.18 21.73
N GLY A 317 11.32 -4.26 21.04
CA GLY A 317 12.64 -3.77 21.44
C GLY A 317 13.79 -4.72 21.09
N HIS A 318 13.61 -5.60 20.09
CA HIS A 318 14.64 -6.55 19.67
C HIS A 318 15.59 -6.03 18.58
N GLY A 319 15.41 -4.79 18.11
CA GLY A 319 16.32 -4.13 17.18
C GLY A 319 15.63 -3.13 16.26
N ASP A 320 16.28 -2.86 15.12
CA ASP A 320 15.81 -1.89 14.12
C ASP A 320 14.56 -2.36 13.39
N PRO A 321 13.68 -1.44 12.92
CA PRO A 321 12.51 -1.81 12.16
C PRO A 321 12.86 -2.22 10.73
N PRO A 322 12.01 -3.06 10.10
CA PRO A 322 12.14 -3.34 8.69
C PRO A 322 11.93 -2.06 7.86
N ALA A 323 12.66 -1.92 6.76
CA ALA A 323 12.66 -0.71 5.94
C ALA A 323 11.32 -0.45 5.25
N VAL A 324 11.14 0.81 4.84
CA VAL A 324 10.08 1.26 3.92
C VAL A 324 10.68 2.17 2.86
N ARG A 325 10.01 2.31 1.71
CA ARG A 325 10.41 3.25 0.64
C ARG A 325 9.22 4.02 0.13
N GLU A 326 9.48 5.15 -0.53
CA GLU A 326 8.45 5.81 -1.33
C GLU A 326 7.97 4.88 -2.44
N TYR A 327 6.68 4.92 -2.73
CA TYR A 327 6.06 4.04 -3.71
C TYR A 327 5.14 4.85 -4.61
N ASP A 328 5.27 4.72 -5.93
CA ASP A 328 4.29 5.31 -6.84
C ASP A 328 3.11 4.34 -6.95
N THR A 329 2.13 4.48 -6.05
CA THR A 329 0.98 3.57 -6.00
C THR A 329 0.16 3.58 -7.28
N ILE A 330 0.16 4.66 -8.05
CA ILE A 330 -0.61 4.72 -9.31
C ILE A 330 0.20 4.19 -10.47
N GLY A 331 1.47 4.60 -10.59
CA GLY A 331 2.32 4.19 -11.71
C GLY A 331 2.83 2.76 -11.60
N GLN A 332 3.01 2.24 -10.38
CA GLN A 332 3.58 0.91 -10.12
C GLN A 332 2.57 -0.07 -9.50
N GLY A 333 1.40 0.40 -9.07
CA GLY A 333 0.40 -0.47 -8.46
C GLY A 333 -0.38 -1.29 -9.48
N ASP A 334 -0.76 -2.51 -9.11
CA ASP A 334 -1.53 -3.39 -9.99
C ASP A 334 -2.99 -2.92 -10.08
N ARG A 335 -3.56 -2.50 -8.94
CA ARG A 335 -4.96 -2.08 -8.80
C ARG A 335 -5.06 -0.85 -7.92
N PRO A 336 -4.53 0.30 -8.37
CA PRO A 336 -4.62 1.55 -7.63
C PRO A 336 -6.05 2.04 -7.51
N GLY A 337 -6.40 2.62 -6.36
CA GLY A 337 -7.69 3.28 -6.20
C GLY A 337 -7.94 3.87 -4.81
N SER A 338 -9.04 4.61 -4.72
CA SER A 338 -9.53 5.20 -3.48
C SER A 338 -10.51 4.25 -2.81
N MET A 339 -10.16 3.79 -1.61
CA MET A 339 -11.04 3.01 -0.75
C MET A 339 -11.82 3.94 0.17
N ILE A 340 -13.14 3.88 0.13
CA ILE A 340 -14.05 4.65 0.99
C ILE A 340 -14.89 3.69 1.82
N MET A 341 -14.86 3.85 3.14
CA MET A 341 -15.53 2.94 4.05
C MET A 341 -16.64 3.66 4.82
N PHE A 342 -17.82 3.07 4.83
CA PHE A 342 -18.96 3.52 5.62
C PHE A 342 -19.40 2.43 6.60
N VAL A 343 -19.93 2.86 7.74
CA VAL A 343 -20.58 1.99 8.72
C VAL A 343 -21.95 2.51 9.09
N ARG A 344 -22.86 1.60 9.40
CA ARG A 344 -24.21 1.91 9.86
C ARG A 344 -24.50 1.19 11.17
N ARG A 345 -24.94 1.96 12.16
CA ARG A 345 -25.56 1.39 13.38
C ARG A 345 -27.07 1.24 13.16
N PRO A 346 -27.74 0.33 13.88
CA PRO A 346 -29.19 0.18 13.78
C PRO A 346 -29.91 1.53 13.92
N ASN A 347 -30.83 1.82 12.99
CA ASN A 347 -31.64 3.05 12.94
C ASN A 347 -30.83 4.37 12.90
N GLN A 348 -29.60 4.34 12.40
CA GLN A 348 -28.77 5.53 12.20
C GLN A 348 -28.39 5.69 10.73
N PRO A 349 -28.12 6.92 10.26
CA PRO A 349 -27.57 7.13 8.92
C PRO A 349 -26.21 6.48 8.77
N TRP A 350 -25.79 6.23 7.53
CA TRP A 350 -24.44 5.78 7.25
C TRP A 350 -23.43 6.85 7.63
N ARG A 351 -22.32 6.43 8.23
CA ARG A 351 -21.24 7.29 8.68
C ARG A 351 -19.97 6.92 7.94
N LEU A 352 -19.29 7.94 7.44
CA LEU A 352 -17.94 7.78 6.90
C LEU A 352 -17.01 7.33 8.02
N VAL A 353 -16.19 6.31 7.74
CA VAL A 353 -15.12 5.84 8.61
C VAL A 353 -13.77 6.33 8.12
N THR A 354 -13.48 6.12 6.85
CA THR A 354 -12.22 6.55 6.26
C THR A 354 -12.36 6.67 4.74
N SER A 355 -11.43 7.42 4.14
CA SER A 355 -11.17 7.47 2.71
C SER A 355 -9.66 7.56 2.54
N TYR A 356 -9.07 6.60 1.84
CA TYR A 356 -7.63 6.54 1.61
C TYR A 356 -7.32 5.92 0.26
N PHE A 357 -6.13 6.23 -0.26
CA PHE A 357 -5.64 5.65 -1.50
C PHE A 357 -4.79 4.42 -1.21
N MET A 358 -4.90 3.41 -2.06
CA MET A 358 -4.18 2.15 -1.91
C MET A 358 -4.05 1.42 -3.25
N ASP A 359 -3.38 0.28 -3.21
CA ASP A 359 -3.25 -0.68 -4.30
C ASP A 359 -3.77 -2.05 -3.80
N ASP A 360 -4.85 -2.57 -4.40
CA ASP A 360 -5.39 -3.91 -4.06
C ASP A 360 -4.81 -4.98 -5.00
N THR A 361 -3.50 -5.17 -4.91
CA THR A 361 -2.68 -6.01 -5.80
C THR A 361 -3.30 -7.36 -6.12
N LYS A 362 -3.98 -7.98 -5.14
CA LYS A 362 -4.48 -9.36 -5.25
C LYS A 362 -6.01 -9.48 -5.22
N ASN A 363 -6.75 -8.38 -5.41
CA ASN A 363 -8.21 -8.37 -5.23
C ASN A 363 -8.63 -8.95 -3.86
N THR A 364 -7.79 -8.74 -2.85
CA THR A 364 -7.95 -9.37 -1.53
C THR A 364 -9.07 -8.71 -0.75
N MET A 365 -9.42 -7.48 -1.12
CA MET A 365 -10.47 -6.76 -0.46
C MET A 365 -11.82 -6.99 -1.13
N ARG A 366 -12.77 -7.44 -0.30
CA ARG A 366 -14.18 -7.44 -0.69
C ARG A 366 -14.72 -6.03 -0.62
N TYR A 367 -14.93 -5.41 -1.77
CA TYR A 367 -15.54 -4.10 -1.92
C TYR A 367 -16.56 -4.11 -3.07
N THR A 368 -17.24 -2.99 -3.23
CA THR A 368 -18.06 -2.71 -4.41
C THR A 368 -17.45 -1.57 -5.21
N GLU A 369 -17.32 -1.77 -6.52
CA GLU A 369 -16.91 -0.72 -7.44
C GLU A 369 -18.06 0.28 -7.66
N LEU A 370 -17.69 1.55 -7.86
CA LEU A 370 -18.63 2.67 -7.96
C LEU A 370 -19.47 2.58 -9.24
#